data_AF-A0A0U0ZRQ4-F1
#
_entry.id   AF-A0A0U0ZRQ4-F1
#
_cell.length_a   1.000
_cell.length_b   1.000
_cell.length_c   1.000
_cell.angle_alpha   90.00
_cell.angle_beta   90.00
_cell.angle_gamma   90.00
#
_symmetry.space_group_name_H-M   'P 1'
#
loop_
_entity.id
_entity.type
_entity.pdbx_description
1 polymer ?
#
loop_
_entity_poly.entity_id
_entity_poly.type
_entity_poly.pdbx_seq_one_letter_code
_entity_poly.pdbx_strand_id
1 'polypeptide(L)'
;MSKQHSRLVGDPPESWSPETLRISLLDALAEDGELSTRTLAERMPARRRIVNTACNSLCRKETRWSGREDIVEHHRSWHLVSIRYTASDAYRHLCRLEEFGIVRRTGNREGSAITWEIHPDYEDWMDEAPACSHIQVKIPNPRYL
;
A
#
# COMPACT_ATOMS: atom_id res chain seq x y z
N MET A 1 -44.77 9.29 -1.31
CA MET A 1 -44.01 10.56 -1.28
C MET A 1 -43.51 10.69 0.16
N SER A 2 -42.24 10.79 0.52
CA SER A 2 -41.07 11.37 -0.15
C SER A 2 -39.78 10.67 0.31
N LYS A 3 -38.78 10.71 -0.57
CA LYS A 3 -37.40 10.21 -0.41
C LYS A 3 -36.58 11.15 0.50
N GLN A 4 -35.66 10.60 1.30
CA GLN A 4 -34.46 11.31 1.75
C GLN A 4 -33.41 10.28 2.22
N HIS A 5 -32.51 9.86 1.33
CA HIS A 5 -31.12 10.36 1.25
C HIS A 5 -30.27 10.01 2.49
N SER A 6 -29.86 8.75 2.60
CA SER A 6 -28.69 8.38 3.41
C SER A 6 -27.46 8.31 2.48
N ARG A 7 -27.01 9.48 2.02
CA ARG A 7 -25.70 9.68 1.38
C ARG A 7 -24.85 10.49 2.34
N LEU A 8 -24.18 9.88 3.32
CA LEU A 8 -23.11 10.52 4.09
C LEU A 8 -22.20 9.45 4.73
N VAL A 9 -21.42 8.77 3.91
CA VAL A 9 -20.03 8.46 4.26
C VAL A 9 -19.28 8.91 3.02
N GLY A 10 -18.68 10.11 3.07
CA GLY A 10 -17.84 10.57 1.97
C GLY A 10 -16.82 9.49 1.65
N ASP A 11 -16.49 9.33 0.37
CA ASP A 11 -15.44 8.41 -0.05
C ASP A 11 -14.25 8.55 0.92
N PRO A 12 -13.73 7.43 1.47
CA PRO A 12 -12.63 7.51 2.41
C PRO A 12 -11.50 8.34 1.79
N PRO A 13 -10.85 9.24 2.56
CA PRO A 13 -9.76 10.05 2.05
C PRO A 13 -8.67 9.10 1.56
N GLU A 14 -8.55 9.02 0.23
CA GLU A 14 -7.72 8.08 -0.53
C GLU A 14 -7.86 6.62 -0.10
N SER A 15 -8.83 5.92 -0.71
CA SER A 15 -8.76 4.46 -0.79
C SER A 15 -7.48 4.07 -1.55
N TRP A 16 -6.46 3.63 -0.81
CA TRP A 16 -5.22 3.10 -1.39
C TRP A 16 -5.56 1.94 -2.31
N SER A 17 -5.40 2.15 -3.61
CA SER A 17 -5.59 1.10 -4.60
C SER A 17 -4.37 0.16 -4.58
N PRO A 18 -4.52 -1.09 -5.05
CA PRO A 18 -3.39 -1.97 -5.31
C PRO A 18 -2.30 -1.35 -6.20
N GLU A 19 -2.65 -0.35 -7.01
CA GLU A 19 -1.73 0.37 -7.90
C GLU A 19 -0.89 1.39 -7.13
N THR A 20 -1.53 2.17 -6.26
CA THR A 20 -0.84 3.11 -5.35
C THR A 20 0.18 2.39 -4.50
N LEU A 21 -0.13 1.15 -4.09
CA LEU A 21 0.79 0.31 -3.33
C LEU A 21 2.03 -0.10 -4.12
N ARG A 22 1.86 -0.48 -5.40
CA ARG A 22 2.98 -0.85 -6.26
C ARG A 22 3.85 0.35 -6.58
N ILE A 23 3.24 1.52 -6.81
CA ILE A 23 3.97 2.77 -7.05
C ILE A 23 4.87 3.08 -5.85
N SER A 24 4.34 3.08 -4.62
CA SER A 24 5.16 3.34 -3.42
C SER A 24 6.29 2.31 -3.20
N LEU A 25 6.11 1.05 -3.63
CA LEU A 25 7.19 0.06 -3.59
C LEU A 25 8.29 0.39 -4.59
N LEU A 26 7.92 0.78 -5.81
CA LEU A 26 8.88 1.14 -6.86
C LEU A 26 9.62 2.43 -6.50
N ASP A 27 8.92 3.44 -5.97
CA ASP A 27 9.55 4.69 -5.50
C ASP A 27 10.61 4.40 -4.43
N ALA A 28 10.30 3.54 -3.46
CA ALA A 28 11.24 3.16 -2.41
C ALA A 28 12.46 2.39 -2.94
N LEU A 29 12.28 1.54 -3.96
CA LEU A 29 13.39 0.84 -4.61
C LEU A 29 14.22 1.78 -5.50
N ALA A 30 13.60 2.76 -6.15
CA ALA A 30 14.30 3.76 -6.95
C ALA A 30 15.15 4.70 -6.07
N GLU A 31 14.68 5.00 -4.85
CA GLU A 31 15.38 5.88 -3.91
C GLU A 31 16.61 5.21 -3.27
N ASP A 32 16.48 3.96 -2.80
CA ASP A 32 17.53 3.29 -2.02
C ASP A 32 18.21 2.11 -2.72
N GLY A 33 17.73 1.72 -3.89
CA GLY A 33 18.17 0.53 -4.61
C GLY A 33 17.65 -0.75 -3.94
N GLU A 34 18.57 -1.56 -3.42
CA GLU A 34 18.25 -2.89 -2.89
C GLU A 34 17.64 -2.81 -1.47
N LEU A 35 16.40 -3.29 -1.31
CA LEU A 35 15.70 -3.29 -0.03
C LEU A 35 15.08 -4.64 0.35
N SER A 36 15.04 -4.92 1.65
CA SER A 36 14.34 -6.10 2.17
C SER A 36 12.82 -5.93 2.09
N THR A 37 12.10 -7.06 1.97
CA THR A 37 10.62 -7.07 2.02
C THR A 37 10.05 -6.36 3.25
N ARG A 38 10.73 -6.50 4.39
CA ARG A 38 10.31 -5.87 5.65
C ARG A 38 10.49 -4.35 5.59
N THR A 39 11.65 -3.90 5.15
CA THR A 39 11.96 -2.46 5.01
C THR A 39 10.97 -1.79 4.07
N LEU A 40 10.66 -2.44 2.95
CA LEU A 40 9.65 -1.97 2.01
C LEU A 40 8.28 -1.84 2.70
N ALA A 41 7.84 -2.86 3.44
CA ALA A 41 6.56 -2.80 4.17
C ALA A 41 6.47 -1.67 5.20
N GLU A 42 7.58 -1.34 5.86
CA GLU A 42 7.65 -0.28 6.88
C GLU A 42 7.62 1.13 6.26
N ARG A 43 8.11 1.28 5.02
CA ARG A 43 8.07 2.55 4.27
C ARG A 43 6.72 2.80 3.61
N MET A 44 5.90 1.76 3.48
CA MET A 44 4.61 1.91 2.83
C MET A 44 3.67 2.78 3.68
N PRO A 45 3.02 3.78 3.06
CA PRO A 45 2.03 4.58 3.74
C PRO A 45 0.88 3.70 4.23
N ALA A 46 0.47 3.89 5.48
CA ALA A 46 -0.59 3.09 6.07
C ALA A 46 -1.93 3.33 5.36
N ARG A 47 -2.69 2.26 5.08
CA ARG A 47 -4.02 2.38 4.49
C ARG A 47 -5.05 2.76 5.55
N ARG A 48 -6.07 3.51 5.17
CA ARG A 48 -7.17 3.89 6.08
C ARG A 48 -8.44 3.11 5.77
N ARG A 49 -9.20 2.73 6.79
CA ARG A 49 -10.56 2.18 6.64
C ARG A 49 -11.51 2.76 7.68
N ILE A 50 -12.79 2.78 7.33
CA ILE A 50 -13.86 3.13 8.26
C ILE A 50 -14.39 1.85 8.91
N VAL A 51 -14.50 1.86 10.24
CA VAL A 51 -15.12 0.78 11.01
C VAL A 51 -16.40 1.30 11.65
N ASN A 52 -17.54 0.73 11.26
CA ASN A 52 -18.87 1.13 11.73
C ASN A 52 -19.19 0.45 13.07
N THR A 53 -18.65 0.99 14.15
CA THR A 53 -19.01 0.58 15.51
C THR A 53 -19.10 1.80 16.43
N ALA A 54 -20.04 1.75 17.37
CA ALA A 54 -20.31 2.84 18.29
C ALA A 54 -19.10 3.11 19.18
N CYS A 55 -18.70 4.38 19.31
CA CYS A 55 -17.60 4.72 20.22
C CYS A 55 -18.08 4.71 21.68
N ASN A 56 -17.40 3.93 22.50
CA ASN A 56 -17.54 3.83 23.96
C ASN A 56 -16.42 4.60 24.70
N SER A 57 -16.27 4.39 26.01
CA SER A 57 -15.20 5.04 26.79
C SER A 57 -13.82 4.41 26.61
N LEU A 58 -13.74 3.17 26.12
CA LEU A 58 -12.49 2.44 25.87
C LEU A 58 -11.84 2.92 24.56
N CYS A 59 -12.59 3.05 23.45
CA CYS A 59 -12.06 3.62 22.20
C CYS A 59 -11.40 4.97 22.45
N ARG A 60 -12.02 5.86 23.23
CA ARG A 60 -11.48 7.23 23.45
C ARG A 60 -10.18 7.28 24.26
N LYS A 61 -9.85 6.21 24.99
CA LYS A 61 -8.63 6.12 25.80
C LYS A 61 -7.51 5.40 25.07
N GLU A 62 -7.84 4.58 24.09
CA GLU A 62 -6.88 3.77 23.35
C GLU A 62 -6.74 4.28 21.92
N THR A 63 -5.52 4.66 21.54
CA THR A 63 -5.20 4.94 20.13
C THR A 63 -5.01 3.67 19.31
N ARG A 64 -4.94 2.50 19.96
CA ARG A 64 -4.71 1.22 19.30
C ARG A 64 -6.02 0.44 19.18
N TRP A 65 -6.44 0.14 17.97
CA TRP A 65 -7.61 -0.71 17.70
C TRP A 65 -7.26 -2.19 17.77
N SER A 66 -6.07 -2.56 17.27
CA SER A 66 -5.58 -3.95 17.31
C SER A 66 -4.06 -3.99 17.19
N GLY A 67 -3.50 -5.20 17.09
CA GLY A 67 -2.07 -5.42 16.88
C GLY A 67 -1.44 -4.58 15.75
N ARG A 68 -2.20 -4.24 14.71
CA ARG A 68 -1.72 -3.58 13.48
C ARG A 68 -2.53 -2.35 13.08
N GLU A 69 -3.52 -1.98 13.88
CA GLU A 69 -4.49 -0.96 13.55
C GLU A 69 -4.52 0.10 14.65
N ASP A 70 -4.37 1.35 14.23
CA ASP A 70 -4.40 2.51 15.11
C ASP A 70 -5.64 3.36 14.75
N ILE A 71 -6.35 3.86 15.75
CA ILE A 71 -7.46 4.79 15.56
C ILE A 71 -6.90 6.17 15.24
N VAL A 72 -7.35 6.73 14.13
CA VAL A 72 -6.99 8.07 13.66
C VAL A 72 -8.08 9.08 14.01
N GLU A 73 -9.35 8.65 13.92
CA GLU A 73 -10.50 9.51 14.23
C GLU A 73 -11.61 8.75 14.96
N HIS A 74 -12.21 9.43 15.93
CA HIS A 74 -13.37 8.95 16.66
C HIS A 74 -14.63 9.69 16.24
N HIS A 75 -15.66 8.93 15.87
CA HIS A 75 -16.99 9.45 15.62
C HIS A 75 -18.02 8.69 16.46
N ARG A 76 -19.23 9.23 16.58
CA ARG A 76 -20.25 8.65 17.48
C ARG A 76 -20.63 7.21 17.08
N SER A 77 -20.70 6.94 15.79
CA SER A 77 -21.14 5.67 15.22
C SER A 77 -20.08 4.96 14.37
N TRP A 78 -18.89 5.53 14.23
CA TRP A 78 -17.82 4.96 13.41
C TRP A 78 -16.43 5.45 13.84
N HIS A 79 -15.39 4.80 13.34
CA HIS A 79 -13.98 5.14 13.56
C HIS A 79 -13.22 5.14 12.24
N LEU A 80 -12.29 6.07 12.07
CA LEU A 80 -11.25 5.97 11.04
C LEU A 80 -10.06 5.25 11.64
N VAL A 81 -9.64 4.13 11.05
CA VAL A 81 -8.46 3.39 11.50
C VAL A 81 -7.39 3.35 10.41
N SER A 82 -6.14 3.50 10.83
CA SER A 82 -4.93 3.35 10.03
C SER A 82 -4.39 1.94 10.20
N ILE A 83 -4.01 1.29 9.10
CA ILE A 83 -3.53 -0.09 9.06
C ILE A 83 -2.18 -0.11 8.37
N ARG A 84 -1.16 -0.60 9.08
CA ARG A 84 0.18 -0.75 8.51
C ARG A 84 0.23 -1.97 7.59
N TYR A 85 0.96 -1.84 6.49
CA TYR A 85 1.24 -2.97 5.62
C TYR A 85 2.18 -3.96 6.31
N THR A 86 1.97 -5.25 6.04
CA THR A 86 2.84 -6.31 6.51
C THR A 86 3.85 -6.69 5.45
N ALA A 87 4.95 -7.34 5.85
CA ALA A 87 5.88 -7.96 4.91
C ALA A 87 5.16 -8.90 3.93
N SER A 88 4.14 -9.64 4.39
CA SER A 88 3.33 -10.53 3.53
C SER A 88 2.42 -9.79 2.56
N ASP A 89 2.01 -8.55 2.86
CA ASP A 89 1.31 -7.69 1.91
C ASP A 89 2.30 -7.21 0.83
N ALA A 90 3.44 -6.65 1.25
CA ALA A 90 4.47 -6.17 0.32
C ALA A 90 4.98 -7.30 -0.60
N TYR A 91 5.29 -8.47 -0.03
CA TYR A 91 5.77 -9.64 -0.76
C TYR A 91 4.85 -10.04 -1.92
N ARG A 92 3.53 -10.08 -1.70
CA ARG A 92 2.57 -10.43 -2.76
C ARG A 92 2.59 -9.45 -3.92
N HIS A 93 2.85 -8.17 -3.66
CA HIS A 93 2.96 -7.17 -4.71
C HIS A 93 4.31 -7.24 -5.42
N LEU A 94 5.39 -7.50 -4.68
CA LEU A 94 6.73 -7.68 -5.24
C LEU A 94 6.81 -8.90 -6.16
N CYS A 95 6.22 -10.04 -5.78
CA CYS A 95 6.13 -11.21 -6.66
C CYS A 95 5.40 -10.90 -7.97
N ARG A 96 4.30 -10.14 -7.91
CA ARG A 96 3.60 -9.71 -9.14
C ARG A 96 4.45 -8.77 -9.98
N LEU A 97 5.17 -7.84 -9.38
CA LEU A 97 6.07 -6.93 -10.11
C LEU A 97 7.23 -7.71 -10.76
N GLU A 98 7.72 -8.76 -10.10
CA GLU A 98 8.73 -9.66 -10.63
C GLU A 98 8.20 -10.50 -11.80
N GLU A 99 6.97 -11.00 -11.73
CA GLU A 99 6.30 -11.68 -12.85
C GLU A 99 6.21 -10.78 -14.10
N PHE A 100 6.15 -9.46 -13.91
CA PHE A 100 6.17 -8.48 -15.00
C PHE A 100 7.58 -8.01 -15.40
N GLY A 101 8.64 -8.54 -14.78
CA GLY A 101 10.02 -8.15 -15.06
C GLY A 101 10.39 -6.73 -14.62
N ILE A 102 9.62 -6.12 -13.71
CA ILE A 102 9.85 -4.74 -13.25
C ILE A 102 10.86 -4.71 -12.09
N VAL A 103 10.77 -5.68 -11.20
CA VAL A 103 11.71 -5.87 -10.08
C VAL A 103 12.29 -7.27 -10.15
N ARG A 104 13.40 -7.50 -9.47
CA ARG A 104 13.94 -8.85 -9.27
C ARG A 104 14.27 -9.10 -7.82
N ARG A 105 14.08 -10.35 -7.39
CA ARG A 105 14.60 -10.79 -6.09
C ARG A 105 16.12 -10.91 -6.15
N THR A 106 16.80 -10.37 -5.15
CA THR A 106 18.23 -10.55 -4.92
C THR A 106 18.45 -11.32 -3.62
N GLY A 107 19.48 -12.18 -3.61
CA GLY A 107 19.76 -13.07 -2.49
C GLY A 107 19.14 -14.47 -2.61
N ASN A 108 20.00 -15.48 -2.63
CA ASN A 108 19.63 -16.89 -2.40
C ASN A 108 20.81 -17.71 -1.86
N ARG A 109 21.68 -17.09 -1.04
CA ARG A 109 22.79 -17.81 -0.39
C ARG A 109 22.35 -18.16 1.01
N GLU A 110 22.40 -19.45 1.35
CA GLU A 110 21.98 -20.04 2.63
C GLU A 110 22.07 -19.05 3.81
N GLY A 111 20.92 -18.51 4.23
CA GLY A 111 20.78 -17.63 5.39
C GLY A 111 20.65 -16.12 5.12
N SER A 112 20.85 -15.63 3.90
CA SER A 112 20.61 -14.21 3.57
C SER A 112 19.12 -13.91 3.38
N ALA A 113 18.60 -12.86 4.01
CA ALA A 113 17.22 -12.41 3.82
C ALA A 113 16.99 -11.99 2.34
N ILE A 114 15.81 -12.29 1.81
CA ILE A 114 15.42 -11.89 0.45
C ILE A 114 15.34 -10.37 0.37
N THR A 115 16.09 -9.81 -0.57
CA THR A 115 16.07 -8.41 -0.96
C THR A 115 15.50 -8.25 -2.38
N TRP A 116 15.18 -7.02 -2.74
CA TRP A 116 14.54 -6.66 -3.99
C TRP A 116 15.20 -5.42 -4.54
N GLU A 117 15.31 -5.34 -5.85
CA GLU A 117 15.76 -4.16 -6.58
C GLU A 117 14.98 -4.03 -7.89
N ILE A 118 15.04 -2.85 -8.51
CA ILE A 118 14.47 -2.63 -9.83
C ILE A 118 15.25 -3.48 -10.85
N HIS A 119 14.54 -4.08 -11.80
CA HIS A 119 15.19 -4.83 -12.86
C HIS A 119 15.96 -3.86 -13.78
N PRO A 120 17.24 -4.11 -14.11
CA PRO A 120 18.05 -3.20 -14.95
C PRO A 120 17.38 -2.86 -16.28
N ASP A 121 16.82 -3.86 -16.96
CA ASP A 121 16.09 -3.66 -18.23
C ASP A 121 14.84 -2.77 -18.08
N TYR A 122 14.32 -2.57 -16.87
CA TYR A 122 13.25 -1.62 -16.58
C TYR A 122 13.79 -0.22 -16.28
N GLU A 123 14.96 -0.10 -15.64
CA GLU A 123 15.62 1.20 -15.42
C GLU A 123 15.96 1.88 -16.75
N ASP A 124 16.46 1.13 -17.74
CA ASP A 124 16.74 1.64 -19.09
C ASP A 124 15.49 2.24 -19.77
N TRP A 125 14.30 1.71 -19.47
CA TRP A 125 13.02 2.25 -19.96
C TRP A 125 12.52 3.47 -19.17
N MET A 126 12.99 3.68 -17.93
CA MET A 126 12.66 4.86 -17.13
C MET A 126 13.48 6.07 -17.57
N ASP A 127 14.73 5.89 -18.00
CA ASP A 127 15.63 6.96 -18.44
C ASP A 127 15.25 7.56 -19.81
N GLU A 128 14.55 6.81 -20.67
CA GLU A 128 14.00 7.34 -21.93
C GLU A 128 12.65 8.08 -21.76
N ALA A 129 12.05 8.05 -20.56
CA ALA A 129 10.79 8.74 -20.27
C ALA A 129 11.04 10.11 -19.61
N PRO A 130 10.45 11.22 -20.11
CA PRO A 130 10.63 12.52 -19.48
C PRO A 130 10.00 12.50 -18.08
N ALA A 131 10.83 12.80 -17.06
CA ALA A 131 10.49 13.14 -15.68
C ALA A 131 9.04 12.82 -15.25
N CYS A 132 8.87 11.65 -14.62
CA CYS A 132 7.78 11.22 -13.73
C CYS A 132 6.67 12.25 -13.43
N SER A 133 5.79 12.50 -14.40
CA SER A 133 4.52 13.18 -14.12
C SER A 133 3.30 12.39 -14.59
N HIS A 134 3.47 11.27 -15.27
CA HIS A 134 2.42 10.29 -15.53
C HIS A 134 3.08 8.97 -15.92
N ILE A 135 3.55 8.19 -14.94
CA ILE A 135 3.73 6.76 -15.22
C ILE A 135 2.33 6.15 -15.29
N GLN A 136 1.68 6.32 -16.45
CA GLN A 136 0.64 5.39 -16.87
C GLN A 136 1.35 4.09 -17.20
N VAL A 137 1.84 3.37 -16.17
CA VAL A 137 2.11 1.96 -16.33
C VAL A 137 0.78 1.41 -16.84
N LYS A 138 0.74 0.91 -18.06
CA LYS A 138 -0.33 0.00 -18.48
C LYS A 138 -0.15 -1.27 -17.64
N ILE A 139 -0.48 -1.19 -16.35
CA ILE A 139 -0.78 -2.36 -15.55
C ILE A 139 -1.99 -2.96 -16.27
N PRO A 140 -1.90 -4.19 -16.81
CA PRO A 140 -3.07 -4.82 -17.39
C PRO A 140 -4.22 -4.73 -16.39
N ASN A 141 -5.35 -4.20 -16.85
CA ASN A 141 -6.51 -3.85 -16.03
C ASN A 141 -6.83 -4.99 -15.04
N PRO A 142 -6.83 -4.74 -13.71
CA PRO A 142 -7.00 -5.78 -12.71
C PRO A 142 -8.40 -6.41 -12.69
N ARG A 143 -9.35 -5.91 -13.49
CA ARG A 143 -10.68 -6.52 -13.64
C ARG A 143 -10.68 -7.84 -14.40
N TYR A 144 -9.56 -8.24 -15.00
CA TYR A 144 -9.42 -9.51 -15.71
C TYR A 144 -8.37 -10.45 -15.07
N LEU A 145 -8.05 -10.26 -13.79
CA LEU A 145 -7.18 -11.13 -12.97
C LEU A 145 -7.87 -11.57 -11.68
#